data_AF-A0A7K4BI35-F1
#
_entry.id   AF-A0A7K4BI35-F1
#
_cell.length_a   1.000
_cell.length_b   1.000
_cell.length_c   1.000
_cell.angle_alpha   90.00
_cell.angle_beta   90.00
_cell.angle_gamma   90.00
#
_symmetry.space_group_name_H-M   'P 1'
#
loop_
_entity.id
_entity.type
_entity.pdbx_description
1 polymer ?
#
loop_
_entity_poly.entity_id
_entity_poly.type
_entity_poly.pdbx_seq_one_letter_code
_entity_poly.pdbx_strand_id
1 'polypeptide(L)'
;MFAACHLFIGLILGVAIAARLGDRRIIGFAALGGILPDLIDKPVGHILLAGSLNSGRIVAHGLLFLILLSIAGIALWRWRGSFALLAVAAGVASHQILDTMWASPVAWYFPLLGPYVPGEFTNYFGNAILAEISSLSEWIFLFASIGITLAAGYTFGRDLSGLGRTLIRMAVPLLAGLILASLYAWAVGSSGSILMAGARPGSYLVLAAAGFAGVVVIVRHRNFLGAG
;
A
#
# COMPACT_ATOMS: atom_id res chain seq x y z
N MET A 1 9.09 -6.67 1.97
CA MET A 1 8.43 -5.38 1.67
C MET A 1 7.84 -5.55 0.28
N PHE A 2 6.64 -5.02 0.05
CA PHE A 2 6.03 -4.96 -1.27
C PHE A 2 5.50 -3.54 -1.47
N ALA A 3 6.43 -2.59 -1.59
CA ALA A 3 6.18 -1.17 -1.47
C ALA A 3 5.22 -0.66 -2.55
N ALA A 4 5.33 -1.18 -3.78
CA ALA A 4 4.47 -0.76 -4.88
C ALA A 4 3.03 -1.27 -4.70
N CYS A 5 2.83 -2.49 -4.18
CA CYS A 5 1.50 -2.98 -3.82
C CYS A 5 0.83 -2.08 -2.77
N HIS A 6 1.57 -1.72 -1.71
CA HIS A 6 1.08 -0.86 -0.64
C HIS A 6 0.75 0.56 -1.13
N LEU A 7 1.64 1.15 -1.93
CA LEU A 7 1.41 2.44 -2.59
C LEU A 7 0.16 2.39 -3.47
N PHE A 8 0.02 1.34 -4.27
CA PHE A 8 -1.10 1.15 -5.18
C PHE A 8 -2.44 1.08 -4.44
N ILE A 9 -2.51 0.31 -3.35
CA ILE A 9 -3.73 0.23 -2.53
C ILE A 9 -4.07 1.59 -1.89
N GLY A 10 -3.06 2.31 -1.38
CA GLY A 10 -3.25 3.68 -0.89
C GLY A 10 -3.80 4.63 -1.97
N LEU A 11 -3.27 4.56 -3.19
CA LEU A 11 -3.73 5.36 -4.33
C LEU A 11 -5.18 5.05 -4.71
N ILE A 12 -5.57 3.78 -4.87
CA ILE A 12 -6.94 3.43 -5.28
C ILE A 12 -7.96 3.78 -4.18
N LEU A 13 -7.59 3.61 -2.90
CA LEU A 13 -8.42 4.06 -1.79
C LEU A 13 -8.60 5.57 -1.83
N GLY A 14 -7.50 6.29 -2.08
CA GLY A 14 -7.49 7.73 -2.31
C GLY A 14 -8.40 8.15 -3.46
N VAL A 15 -8.39 7.45 -4.59
CA VAL A 15 -9.30 7.71 -5.73
C VAL A 15 -10.76 7.54 -5.31
N ALA A 16 -11.09 6.44 -4.62
CA ALA A 16 -12.46 6.16 -4.18
C ALA A 16 -13.00 7.19 -3.19
N ILE A 17 -12.14 7.76 -2.33
CA ILE A 17 -12.50 8.83 -1.39
C ILE A 17 -12.56 10.18 -2.11
N ALA A 18 -11.54 10.52 -2.90
CA ALA A 18 -11.45 11.76 -3.67
C ALA A 18 -12.64 11.95 -4.61
N ALA A 19 -13.10 10.89 -5.27
CA ALA A 19 -14.26 10.94 -6.15
C ALA A 19 -15.57 11.29 -5.42
N ARG A 20 -15.67 11.01 -4.11
CA ARG A 20 -16.83 11.38 -3.29
C ARG A 20 -16.71 12.77 -2.70
N LEU A 21 -15.50 13.19 -2.32
CA LEU A 21 -15.24 14.48 -1.70
C LEU A 21 -15.00 15.61 -2.71
N GLY A 22 -14.76 15.28 -3.98
CA GLY A 22 -14.42 16.27 -5.02
C GLY A 22 -13.00 16.83 -4.90
N ASP A 23 -12.13 16.24 -4.06
CA ASP A 23 -10.78 16.74 -3.80
C ASP A 23 -9.72 15.69 -4.20
N ARG A 24 -9.02 15.94 -5.31
CA ARG A 24 -7.99 15.05 -5.85
C ARG A 24 -6.76 14.95 -4.94
N ARG A 25 -6.51 15.94 -4.06
CA ARG A 25 -5.36 15.94 -3.14
C ARG A 25 -5.38 14.75 -2.19
N ILE A 26 -6.58 14.25 -1.89
CA ILE A 26 -6.83 13.07 -1.05
C ILE A 26 -6.14 11.83 -1.60
N ILE A 27 -5.96 11.72 -2.92
CA ILE A 27 -5.28 10.59 -3.57
C ILE A 27 -3.86 10.45 -3.02
N GLY A 28 -3.10 11.55 -3.03
CA GLY A 28 -1.72 11.59 -2.54
C GLY A 28 -1.61 11.37 -1.04
N PHE A 29 -2.55 11.89 -0.24
CA PHE A 29 -2.55 11.67 1.21
C PHE A 29 -2.81 10.20 1.58
N ALA A 30 -3.75 9.53 0.90
CA ALA A 30 -3.98 8.11 1.10
C ALA A 30 -2.80 7.25 0.61
N ALA A 31 -2.18 7.63 -0.52
CA ALA A 31 -0.96 6.99 -1.02
C ALA A 31 0.21 7.11 -0.02
N LEU A 32 0.41 8.30 0.57
CA LEU A 32 1.39 8.53 1.63
C LEU A 32 1.11 7.60 2.81
N GLY A 33 -0.12 7.54 3.29
CA GLY A 33 -0.51 6.64 4.37
C GLY A 33 -0.26 5.17 4.04
N GLY A 34 -0.46 4.78 2.78
CA GLY A 34 -0.23 3.42 2.28
C GLY A 34 1.21 2.95 2.41
N ILE A 35 2.20 3.85 2.45
CA ILE A 35 3.63 3.49 2.61
C ILE A 35 4.24 3.98 3.92
N LEU A 36 3.52 4.83 4.67
CA LEU A 36 4.03 5.50 5.86
C LEU A 36 4.51 4.55 6.96
N PRO A 37 3.81 3.45 7.30
CA PRO A 37 4.26 2.53 8.34
C PRO A 37 5.65 1.97 8.06
N ASP A 38 5.88 1.55 6.82
CA ASP A 38 7.16 1.02 6.36
C ASP A 38 8.28 2.07 6.37
N LEU A 39 7.98 3.30 5.94
CA LEU A 39 8.96 4.40 5.93
C LEU A 39 9.43 4.76 7.34
N ILE A 40 8.59 4.56 8.36
CA ILE A 40 8.93 4.82 9.76
C ILE A 40 9.60 3.59 10.37
N ASP A 41 8.90 2.46 10.39
CA ASP A 41 9.26 1.34 11.24
C ASP A 41 10.48 0.58 10.72
N LYS A 42 10.70 0.51 9.41
CA LYS A 42 11.84 -0.24 8.86
C LYS A 42 13.18 0.44 9.15
N PRO A 43 13.37 1.74 8.89
CA PRO A 43 14.60 2.43 9.30
C PRO A 43 14.78 2.42 10.82
N VAL A 44 13.72 2.71 11.59
CA VAL A 44 13.81 2.74 13.05
C VAL A 44 14.18 1.34 13.59
N GLY A 45 13.52 0.30 13.10
CA GLY A 45 13.71 -1.07 13.55
C GLY A 45 15.04 -1.71 13.14
N HIS A 46 15.41 -1.59 11.86
CA HIS A 46 16.55 -2.30 11.28
C HIS A 46 17.83 -1.46 11.22
N ILE A 47 17.79 -0.16 11.49
CA ILE A 47 18.98 0.70 11.57
C ILE A 47 19.18 1.19 13.00
N LEU A 48 18.19 1.91 13.57
CA LEU A 48 18.37 2.53 14.89
C LEU A 48 18.29 1.52 16.04
N LEU A 49 17.39 0.53 15.93
CA LEU A 49 17.16 -0.51 16.93
C LEU A 49 17.72 -1.87 16.50
N ALA A 50 18.66 -1.90 15.54
CA ALA A 50 19.20 -3.14 14.99
C ALA A 50 19.87 -4.03 16.06
N GLY A 51 20.49 -3.44 17.07
CA GLY A 51 21.18 -4.17 18.13
C GLY A 51 20.27 -4.70 19.25
N SER A 52 19.03 -4.22 19.35
CA SER A 52 18.12 -4.56 20.45
C SER A 52 16.84 -5.24 19.99
N LEU A 53 16.25 -4.80 18.88
CA LEU A 53 14.95 -5.27 18.41
C LEU A 53 15.00 -5.83 16.99
N ASN A 54 15.70 -5.17 16.07
CA ASN A 54 15.82 -5.59 14.66
C ASN A 54 14.48 -6.02 14.03
N SER A 55 13.43 -5.21 14.15
CA SER A 55 12.09 -5.53 13.63
C SER A 55 11.46 -4.33 12.95
N GLY A 56 10.95 -4.51 11.73
CA GLY A 56 10.24 -3.47 10.98
C GLY A 56 8.75 -3.36 11.27
N ARG A 57 8.23 -4.04 12.30
CA ARG A 57 6.82 -4.03 12.71
C ARG A 57 6.72 -3.51 14.15
N ILE A 58 6.74 -2.19 14.30
CA ILE A 58 6.81 -1.53 15.61
C ILE A 58 5.66 -0.51 15.76
N VAL A 59 5.99 0.76 16.00
CA VAL A 59 5.04 1.80 16.39
C VAL A 59 4.04 2.09 15.28
N ALA A 60 4.47 2.35 14.04
CA ALA A 60 3.58 2.78 12.97
C ALA A 60 2.71 1.63 12.42
N HIS A 61 3.14 0.39 12.63
CA HIS A 61 2.33 -0.81 12.38
C HIS A 61 1.33 -1.14 13.51
N GLY A 62 1.36 -0.42 14.64
CA GLY A 62 0.44 -0.63 15.77
C GLY A 62 -0.94 -0.01 15.58
N LEU A 63 -1.96 -0.60 16.22
CA LEU A 63 -3.32 -0.03 16.28
C LEU A 63 -3.34 1.30 17.01
N LEU A 64 -2.51 1.48 18.05
CA LEU A 64 -2.44 2.74 18.78
C LEU A 64 -2.06 3.90 17.85
N PHE A 65 -1.08 3.69 16.96
CA PHE A 65 -0.69 4.69 15.96
C PHE A 65 -1.86 5.03 15.03
N LEU A 66 -2.56 4.01 14.50
CA LEU A 66 -3.73 4.22 13.64
C LEU A 66 -4.87 4.96 14.37
N ILE A 67 -5.13 4.63 15.63
CA ILE A 67 -6.16 5.27 16.46
C ILE A 67 -5.82 6.73 16.71
N LEU A 68 -4.59 7.03 17.15
CA LEU A 68 -4.15 8.40 17.40
C LEU A 68 -4.19 9.25 16.12
N LEU A 69 -3.74 8.68 15.00
CA LEU A 69 -3.80 9.31 13.69
C LEU A 69 -5.25 9.59 13.25
N SER A 70 -6.16 8.65 13.51
CA SER A 70 -7.59 8.80 13.21
C SER A 70 -8.25 9.88 14.09
N ILE A 71 -7.95 9.91 15.39
CA ILE A 71 -8.43 10.95 16.33
C ILE A 71 -7.95 12.32 15.87
N ALA A 72 -6.65 12.46 15.59
CA ALA A 72 -6.08 13.69 15.07
C ALA A 72 -6.72 14.10 13.74
N GLY A 73 -7.01 13.14 12.87
CA GLY A 73 -7.71 13.37 11.61
C GLY A 73 -9.15 13.87 11.79
N ILE A 74 -9.91 13.28 12.71
CA ILE A 74 -11.27 13.74 13.05
C ILE A 74 -11.22 15.16 13.63
N ALA A 75 -10.28 15.44 14.53
CA ALA A 75 -10.09 16.76 15.11
C ALA A 75 -9.75 17.80 14.03
N LEU A 76 -8.80 17.50 13.14
CA LEU A 76 -8.42 18.38 12.04
C LEU A 76 -9.58 18.64 11.06
N TRP A 77 -10.36 17.60 10.75
CA TRP A 77 -11.56 17.74 9.94
C TRP A 77 -12.59 18.65 10.61
N ARG A 78 -12.85 18.49 11.91
CA ARG A 78 -13.81 19.33 12.65
C ARG A 78 -13.37 20.78 12.79
N TRP A 79 -12.07 21.04 12.93
CA TRP A 79 -11.56 22.40 13.14
C TRP A 79 -11.27 23.17 11.86
N ARG A 80 -10.86 22.46 10.79
CA ARG A 80 -10.38 23.10 9.55
C ARG A 80 -11.03 22.57 8.28
N GLY A 81 -11.98 21.64 8.38
CA GLY A 81 -12.62 21.01 7.23
C GLY A 81 -11.69 20.11 6.40
N SER A 82 -10.47 19.84 6.86
CA SER A 82 -9.47 19.11 6.08
C SER A 82 -9.53 17.60 6.32
N PHE A 83 -9.77 16.84 5.25
CA PHE A 83 -9.78 15.38 5.24
C PHE A 83 -8.38 14.75 5.06
N ALA A 84 -7.32 15.57 4.90
CA ALA A 84 -5.99 15.09 4.56
C ALA A 84 -5.48 14.01 5.54
N LEU A 85 -5.58 14.26 6.85
CA LEU A 85 -5.05 13.33 7.85
C LEU A 85 -5.91 12.07 8.00
N LEU A 86 -7.22 12.16 7.75
CA LEU A 86 -8.09 10.98 7.66
C LEU A 86 -7.77 10.12 6.44
N ALA A 87 -7.39 10.75 5.32
CA ALA A 87 -6.93 10.02 4.14
C ALA A 87 -5.61 9.28 4.41
N VAL A 88 -4.66 9.92 5.11
CA VAL A 88 -3.44 9.24 5.58
C VAL A 88 -3.79 8.07 6.50
N ALA A 89 -4.70 8.26 7.46
CA ALA A 89 -5.15 7.18 8.35
C ALA A 89 -5.78 6.01 7.58
N ALA A 90 -6.58 6.30 6.56
CA ALA A 90 -7.17 5.28 5.69
C ALA A 90 -6.08 4.49 4.93
N GLY A 91 -5.06 5.18 4.43
CA GLY A 91 -3.87 4.56 3.83
C GLY A 91 -3.13 3.64 4.81
N VAL A 92 -2.86 4.12 6.03
CA VAL A 92 -2.22 3.34 7.10
C VAL A 92 -3.05 2.11 7.47
N ALA A 93 -4.36 2.24 7.58
CA ALA A 93 -5.25 1.12 7.83
C ALA A 93 -5.16 0.07 6.71
N SER A 94 -5.16 0.50 5.44
CA SER A 94 -5.00 -0.41 4.31
C SER A 94 -3.65 -1.13 4.32
N HIS A 95 -2.59 -0.45 4.76
CA HIS A 95 -1.27 -1.03 4.93
C HIS A 95 -1.28 -2.14 5.98
N GLN A 96 -1.79 -1.86 7.18
CA GLN A 96 -1.86 -2.84 8.26
C GLN A 96 -2.71 -4.08 7.88
N ILE A 97 -3.74 -3.89 7.05
CA ILE A 97 -4.57 -4.99 6.52
C ILE A 97 -3.77 -5.84 5.53
N LEU A 98 -3.09 -5.21 4.57
CA LEU A 98 -2.24 -5.91 3.59
C LEU A 98 -1.15 -6.74 4.27
N ASP A 99 -0.56 -6.18 5.32
CA ASP A 99 0.46 -6.83 6.12
C ASP A 99 -0.09 -7.85 7.12
N THR A 100 -1.41 -8.02 7.18
CA THR A 100 -2.10 -8.96 8.06
C THR A 100 -1.66 -8.80 9.51
N MET A 101 -1.58 -7.55 10.00
CA MET A 101 -0.98 -7.23 11.30
C MET A 101 -1.61 -7.99 12.48
N TRP A 102 -2.86 -8.46 12.36
CA TRP A 102 -3.49 -9.36 13.32
C TRP A 102 -2.73 -10.67 13.57
N ALA A 103 -1.90 -11.12 12.63
CA ALA A 103 -1.04 -12.30 12.79
C ALA A 103 0.19 -12.03 13.69
N SER A 104 0.47 -10.76 14.03
CA SER A 104 1.50 -10.36 15.00
C SER A 104 0.86 -9.54 16.12
N PRO A 105 0.05 -10.18 17.00
CA PRO A 105 -0.79 -9.47 17.95
C PRO A 105 0.02 -8.63 18.96
N VAL A 106 1.20 -9.10 19.39
CA VAL A 106 2.06 -8.32 20.31
C VAL A 106 2.46 -6.99 19.70
N ALA A 107 2.90 -6.97 18.43
CA ALA A 107 3.24 -5.73 17.74
C ALA A 107 2.00 -4.87 17.46
N TRP A 108 0.90 -5.49 17.03
CA TRP A 108 -0.29 -4.74 16.63
C TRP A 108 -1.01 -4.08 17.80
N TYR A 109 -1.08 -4.75 18.96
CA TYR A 109 -1.72 -4.24 20.17
C TYR A 109 -0.75 -3.62 21.18
N PHE A 110 0.54 -3.45 20.83
CA PHE A 110 1.52 -2.81 21.71
C PHE A 110 0.98 -1.44 22.21
N PRO A 111 1.12 -1.13 23.52
CA PRO A 111 1.84 -1.86 24.58
C PRO A 111 1.00 -2.88 25.36
N LEU A 112 -0.25 -3.14 24.98
CA LEU A 112 -1.21 -3.88 25.81
C LEU A 112 -0.90 -5.37 25.98
N LEU A 113 -0.26 -6.00 24.99
CA LEU A 113 0.05 -7.43 24.98
C LEU A 113 1.51 -7.74 25.32
N GLY A 114 2.23 -6.79 25.92
CA GLY A 114 3.63 -6.94 26.31
C GLY A 114 4.63 -6.22 25.40
N PRO A 115 5.94 -6.38 25.66
CA PRO A 115 6.99 -5.71 24.90
C PRO A 115 7.12 -6.28 23.48
N TYR A 116 7.68 -5.49 22.56
CA TYR A 116 8.02 -5.99 21.23
C TYR A 116 8.97 -7.18 21.30
N VAL A 117 8.78 -8.13 20.39
CA VAL A 117 9.63 -9.32 20.27
C VAL A 117 10.76 -9.01 19.28
N PRO A 118 12.04 -9.22 19.67
CA PRO A 118 13.16 -9.07 18.75
C PRO A 118 13.05 -10.02 17.55
N GLY A 119 13.41 -9.50 16.37
CA GLY A 119 13.53 -10.28 15.14
C GLY A 119 14.97 -10.59 14.79
N GLU A 120 15.18 -11.63 13.98
CA GLU A 120 16.49 -11.95 13.42
C GLU A 120 16.47 -11.76 11.90
N PHE A 121 16.98 -10.61 11.46
CA PHE A 121 17.11 -10.31 10.04
C PHE A 121 18.56 -10.00 9.70
N THR A 122 19.12 -10.80 8.80
CA THR A 122 20.43 -10.54 8.19
C THR A 122 20.24 -9.81 6.87
N ASN A 123 21.02 -8.74 6.64
CA ASN A 123 20.97 -7.93 5.42
C ASN A 123 19.53 -7.57 4.98
N TYR A 124 18.71 -7.09 5.92
CA TYR A 124 17.28 -6.87 5.70
C TYR A 124 17.00 -6.05 4.42
N PHE A 125 17.67 -4.89 4.27
CA PHE A 125 17.43 -4.01 3.14
C PHE A 125 17.87 -4.62 1.81
N GLY A 126 19.01 -5.32 1.76
CA GLY A 126 19.45 -6.01 0.54
C GLY A 126 18.46 -7.07 0.10
N ASN A 127 18.01 -7.90 1.05
CA ASN A 127 17.00 -8.94 0.80
C ASN A 127 15.64 -8.35 0.41
N ALA A 128 15.23 -7.26 1.05
CA ALA A 128 13.98 -6.58 0.73
C ALA A 128 14.02 -5.98 -0.68
N ILE A 129 15.08 -5.25 -1.05
CA ILE A 129 15.23 -4.67 -2.39
C ILE A 129 15.26 -5.76 -3.46
N LEU A 130 15.98 -6.86 -3.22
CA LEU A 130 16.03 -7.98 -4.14
C LEU A 130 14.65 -8.61 -4.33
N ALA A 131 13.88 -8.78 -3.25
CA ALA A 131 12.52 -9.30 -3.32
C ALA A 131 11.58 -8.39 -4.14
N GLU A 132 11.66 -7.07 -3.95
CA GLU A 132 10.87 -6.08 -4.68
C GLU A 132 11.16 -6.13 -6.19
N ILE A 133 12.43 -6.06 -6.57
CA ILE A 133 12.86 -6.05 -7.97
C ILE A 133 12.56 -7.39 -8.66
N SER A 134 12.63 -8.50 -7.92
CA SER A 134 12.38 -9.84 -8.44
C SER A 134 10.89 -10.19 -8.54
N SER A 135 9.98 -9.33 -8.05
CA SER A 135 8.55 -9.60 -8.03
C SER A 135 7.83 -8.90 -9.17
N LEU A 136 7.29 -9.67 -10.12
CA LEU A 136 6.52 -9.14 -11.25
C LEU A 136 5.30 -8.33 -10.78
N SER A 137 4.67 -8.71 -9.66
CA SER A 137 3.56 -7.95 -9.07
C SER A 137 3.91 -6.50 -8.80
N GLU A 138 5.10 -6.23 -8.26
CA GLU A 138 5.51 -4.90 -7.86
C GLU A 138 5.69 -3.98 -9.07
N TRP A 139 6.19 -4.52 -10.18
CA TRP A 139 6.29 -3.78 -11.44
C TRP A 139 4.91 -3.43 -12.00
N ILE A 140 3.96 -4.35 -11.96
CA ILE A 140 2.58 -4.09 -12.43
C ILE A 140 1.90 -3.05 -11.53
N PHE A 141 2.04 -3.16 -10.21
CA PHE A 141 1.48 -2.17 -9.27
C PHE A 141 2.15 -0.81 -9.38
N LEU A 142 3.47 -0.76 -9.59
CA LEU A 142 4.20 0.48 -9.81
C LEU A 142 3.73 1.15 -11.10
N PHE A 143 3.60 0.39 -12.19
CA PHE A 143 3.09 0.88 -13.47
C PHE A 143 1.68 1.49 -13.32
N ALA A 144 0.77 0.78 -12.64
CA ALA A 144 -0.58 1.28 -12.37
C ALA A 144 -0.56 2.55 -11.49
N SER A 145 0.32 2.57 -10.47
CA SER A 145 0.49 3.71 -9.55
C SER A 145 0.98 4.98 -10.27
N ILE A 146 1.92 4.84 -11.20
CA ILE A 146 2.37 5.94 -12.06
C ILE A 146 1.20 6.48 -12.89
N GLY A 147 0.42 5.59 -13.51
CA GLY A 147 -0.76 5.98 -14.29
C GLY A 147 -1.76 6.81 -13.47
N ILE A 148 -2.11 6.32 -12.27
CA ILE A 148 -3.03 7.03 -11.34
C ILE A 148 -2.46 8.38 -10.92
N THR A 149 -1.18 8.43 -10.57
CA THR A 149 -0.53 9.66 -10.08
C THR A 149 -0.51 10.75 -11.15
N LEU A 150 -0.17 10.39 -12.39
CA LEU A 150 -0.18 11.31 -13.53
C LEU A 150 -1.61 11.77 -13.88
N ALA A 151 -2.59 10.86 -13.87
CA ALA A 151 -4.00 11.20 -14.14
C ALA A 151 -4.66 12.01 -13.00
N ALA A 152 -4.13 11.92 -11.78
CA ALA A 152 -4.55 12.75 -10.66
C ALA A 152 -4.06 14.21 -10.78
N GLY A 153 -3.10 14.49 -11.68
CA GLY A 153 -2.57 15.83 -11.93
C GLY A 153 -1.37 16.21 -11.06
N TYR A 154 -0.71 15.24 -10.43
CA TYR A 154 0.52 15.46 -9.68
C TYR A 154 1.72 15.59 -10.61
N THR A 155 1.77 16.69 -11.35
CA THR A 155 2.78 16.93 -12.38
C THR A 155 3.51 18.23 -12.12
N PHE A 156 4.84 18.16 -11.97
CA PHE A 156 5.74 19.30 -11.73
C PHE A 156 5.82 20.25 -12.94
N GLY A 157 4.76 21.03 -13.18
CA GLY A 157 4.73 22.10 -14.20
C GLY A 157 4.47 21.66 -15.64
N ARG A 158 4.11 20.40 -15.91
CA ARG A 158 3.74 19.89 -17.26
C ARG A 158 2.45 19.08 -17.19
N ASP A 159 1.47 19.31 -18.08
CA ASP A 159 0.28 18.45 -18.13
C ASP A 159 0.61 17.08 -18.76
N LEU A 160 0.78 16.07 -17.90
CA LEU A 160 0.99 14.67 -18.29
C LEU A 160 -0.28 13.81 -18.09
N SER A 161 -1.44 14.43 -17.91
CA SER A 161 -2.69 13.70 -17.65
C SER A 161 -3.06 12.76 -18.79
N GLY A 162 -2.75 13.14 -20.05
CA GLY A 162 -2.94 12.28 -21.22
C GLY A 162 -2.15 10.98 -21.17
N LEU A 163 -0.87 11.05 -20.77
CA LEU A 163 -0.03 9.87 -20.57
C LEU A 163 -0.59 9.02 -19.43
N GLY A 164 -0.98 9.65 -18.31
CA GLY A 164 -1.60 8.95 -17.17
C GLY A 164 -2.84 8.15 -17.57
N ARG A 165 -3.73 8.73 -18.38
CA ARG A 165 -4.92 8.05 -18.92
C ARG A 165 -4.56 6.81 -19.74
N THR A 166 -3.58 6.91 -20.62
CA THR A 166 -3.10 5.77 -21.43
C THR A 166 -2.53 4.66 -20.56
N LEU A 167 -1.69 5.01 -19.58
CA LEU A 167 -1.12 4.04 -18.64
C LEU A 167 -2.21 3.33 -17.83
N ILE A 168 -3.23 4.05 -17.36
CA ILE A 168 -4.37 3.45 -16.64
C ILE A 168 -5.11 2.44 -17.53
N ARG A 169 -5.39 2.78 -18.80
CA ARG A 169 -6.05 1.87 -19.74
C ARG A 169 -5.23 0.59 -19.98
N MET A 170 -3.90 0.70 -20.04
CA MET A 170 -3.00 -0.44 -20.16
C MET A 170 -2.86 -1.23 -18.85
N ALA A 171 -2.99 -0.57 -17.69
CA ALA A 171 -2.87 -1.21 -16.38
C ALA A 171 -4.01 -2.18 -16.09
N VAL A 172 -5.24 -1.90 -16.55
CA VAL A 172 -6.41 -2.78 -16.32
C VAL A 172 -6.19 -4.22 -16.81
N PRO A 173 -5.82 -4.49 -18.08
CA PRO A 173 -5.56 -5.86 -18.53
C PRO A 173 -4.34 -6.50 -17.85
N LEU A 174 -3.30 -5.73 -17.49
CA LEU A 174 -2.15 -6.24 -16.74
C LEU A 174 -2.56 -6.71 -15.33
N LEU A 175 -3.37 -5.90 -14.64
CA LEU A 175 -3.93 -6.27 -13.33
C LEU A 175 -4.86 -7.48 -13.46
N ALA A 176 -5.68 -7.57 -14.51
CA ALA A 176 -6.51 -8.75 -14.76
C ALA A 176 -5.67 -10.02 -14.98
N GLY A 177 -4.59 -9.93 -15.75
CA GLY A 177 -3.63 -11.03 -15.93
C GLY A 177 -2.97 -11.44 -14.61
N LEU A 178 -2.56 -10.46 -13.79
CA LEU A 178 -2.00 -10.69 -12.46
C LEU A 178 -2.98 -11.41 -11.52
N ILE A 179 -4.27 -11.03 -11.53
CA ILE A 179 -5.33 -11.71 -10.76
C ILE A 179 -5.42 -13.18 -11.18
N LEU A 180 -5.56 -13.46 -12.47
CA LEU A 180 -5.69 -14.83 -12.98
C LEU A 180 -4.46 -15.68 -12.66
N ALA A 181 -3.26 -15.14 -12.90
CA ALA A 181 -2.01 -15.83 -12.60
C ALA A 181 -1.85 -16.12 -11.10
N SER A 182 -2.27 -15.19 -10.23
CA SER A 182 -2.21 -15.35 -8.78
C SER A 182 -3.21 -16.40 -8.29
N LEU A 183 -4.45 -16.38 -8.80
CA LEU A 183 -5.46 -17.40 -8.48
C LEU A 183 -5.02 -18.79 -8.94
N TYR A 184 -4.42 -18.89 -10.12
CA TYR A 184 -3.84 -20.14 -10.61
C TYR A 184 -2.71 -20.63 -9.72
N ALA A 185 -1.73 -19.77 -9.41
CA ALA A 185 -0.60 -20.11 -8.53
C ALA A 185 -1.04 -20.57 -7.14
N TRP A 186 -2.08 -19.93 -6.58
CA TRP A 186 -2.72 -20.36 -5.35
C TRP A 186 -3.39 -21.74 -5.50
N ALA A 187 -4.19 -21.95 -6.55
CA ALA A 187 -4.94 -23.18 -6.76
C ALA A 187 -4.05 -24.41 -6.95
N VAL A 188 -2.88 -24.26 -7.58
CA VAL A 188 -1.90 -25.36 -7.74
C VAL A 188 -0.93 -25.48 -6.57
N GLY A 189 -1.06 -24.63 -5.54
CA GLY A 189 -0.20 -24.67 -4.35
C GLY A 189 1.27 -24.33 -4.64
N SER A 190 1.53 -23.47 -5.62
CA SER A 190 2.90 -23.11 -6.01
C SER A 190 3.64 -22.48 -4.82
N SER A 191 4.84 -22.94 -4.52
CA SER A 191 5.76 -22.30 -3.57
C SER A 191 6.93 -21.71 -4.35
N GLY A 192 6.96 -20.39 -4.49
CA GLY A 192 7.96 -19.69 -5.32
C GLY A 192 7.46 -19.49 -6.76
N SER A 193 7.20 -18.22 -7.10
CA SER A 193 6.79 -17.78 -8.42
C SER A 193 7.41 -16.43 -8.71
N ILE A 194 7.64 -16.13 -9.99
CA ILE A 194 8.05 -14.79 -10.43
C ILE A 194 7.01 -13.72 -10.08
N LEU A 195 5.76 -14.13 -9.80
CA LEU A 195 4.70 -13.21 -9.39
C LEU A 195 5.09 -12.46 -8.11
N MET A 196 5.73 -13.14 -7.15
CA MET A 196 6.06 -12.56 -5.85
C MET A 196 7.16 -13.38 -5.18
N ALA A 197 8.33 -12.76 -5.00
CA ALA A 197 9.50 -13.37 -4.39
C ALA A 197 9.25 -13.70 -2.91
N GLY A 198 9.59 -14.93 -2.50
CA GLY A 198 9.36 -15.39 -1.12
C GLY A 198 7.88 -15.55 -0.75
N ALA A 199 6.97 -15.59 -1.74
CA ALA A 199 5.55 -15.74 -1.49
C ALA A 199 5.20 -17.06 -0.80
N ARG A 200 4.25 -16.97 0.13
CA ARG A 200 3.54 -18.12 0.68
C ARG A 200 2.23 -18.31 -0.12
N PRO A 201 1.60 -19.49 -0.12
CA PRO A 201 0.36 -19.72 -0.86
C PRO A 201 -0.71 -18.64 -0.60
N GLY A 202 -0.91 -18.23 0.66
CA GLY A 202 -1.86 -17.17 1.01
C GLY A 202 -1.52 -15.79 0.43
N SER A 203 -0.25 -15.52 0.11
CA SER A 203 0.18 -14.24 -0.47
C SER A 203 -0.39 -14.02 -1.87
N TYR A 204 -0.62 -15.09 -2.65
CA TYR A 204 -1.24 -14.98 -3.96
C TYR A 204 -2.72 -14.57 -3.89
N LEU A 205 -3.44 -14.95 -2.84
CA LEU A 205 -4.81 -14.47 -2.62
C LEU A 205 -4.83 -12.96 -2.33
N VAL A 206 -3.89 -12.48 -1.51
CA VAL A 206 -3.74 -11.05 -1.23
C VAL A 206 -3.42 -10.29 -2.53
N LEU A 207 -2.53 -10.83 -3.35
CA LEU A 207 -2.17 -10.26 -4.65
C LEU A 207 -3.37 -10.16 -5.61
N ALA A 208 -4.16 -11.24 -5.71
CA ALA A 208 -5.39 -11.27 -6.49
C ALA A 208 -6.43 -10.27 -5.97
N ALA A 209 -6.61 -10.17 -4.65
CA ALA A 209 -7.52 -9.23 -4.04
C ALA A 209 -7.10 -7.77 -4.29
N ALA A 210 -5.81 -7.46 -4.17
CA ALA A 210 -5.26 -6.14 -4.45
C ALA A 210 -5.46 -5.74 -5.92
N GLY A 211 -5.14 -6.65 -6.85
CA GLY A 211 -5.39 -6.44 -8.28
C GLY A 211 -6.86 -6.22 -8.59
N PHE A 212 -7.74 -7.04 -8.01
CA PHE A 212 -9.19 -6.94 -8.21
C PHE A 212 -9.77 -5.61 -7.70
N ALA A 213 -9.41 -5.21 -6.47
CA ALA A 213 -9.80 -3.91 -5.93
C ALA A 213 -9.35 -2.77 -6.84
N GLY A 214 -8.12 -2.86 -7.35
CA GLY A 214 -7.56 -1.93 -8.32
C GLY A 214 -8.40 -1.79 -9.59
N VAL A 215 -8.70 -2.91 -10.25
CA VAL A 215 -9.53 -2.94 -11.47
C VAL A 215 -10.90 -2.34 -11.19
N VAL A 216 -11.57 -2.74 -10.10
CA VAL A 216 -12.90 -2.24 -9.73
C VAL A 216 -12.89 -0.72 -9.54
N VAL A 217 -11.94 -0.18 -8.78
CA VAL A 217 -11.84 1.26 -8.54
C VAL A 217 -11.52 2.02 -9.82
N ILE A 218 -10.54 1.56 -10.60
CA ILE A 218 -10.14 2.22 -11.86
C ILE A 218 -11.31 2.27 -12.84
N VAL A 219 -12.02 1.16 -13.03
CA VAL A 219 -13.18 1.08 -13.95
C VAL A 219 -14.33 1.95 -13.46
N ARG A 220 -14.67 1.86 -12.17
CA ARG A 220 -15.77 2.62 -11.57
C ARG A 220 -15.53 4.13 -11.60
N HIS A 221 -14.28 4.56 -11.44
CA HIS A 221 -13.91 5.96 -11.36
C HIS A 221 -13.13 6.45 -12.60
N ARG A 222 -13.25 5.76 -13.74
CA ARG A 222 -12.55 6.11 -14.99
C ARG A 222 -12.81 7.54 -15.45
N ASN A 223 -14.05 8.03 -15.32
CA ASN A 223 -14.41 9.40 -15.70
C ASN A 223 -13.75 10.43 -14.78
N PHE A 224 -13.70 10.13 -13.48
CA PHE A 224 -13.00 10.98 -12.51
C PHE A 224 -11.51 11.05 -12.80
N LEU A 225 -10.90 9.94 -13.22
CA LEU A 225 -9.50 9.86 -13.68
C LEU A 225 -9.31 10.38 -15.12
N GLY A 226 -10.38 10.79 -15.81
CA GLY A 226 -10.35 11.19 -17.22
C GLY A 226 -10.11 10.06 -18.22
N ALA A 227 -10.01 8.80 -17.78
CA ALA A 227 -9.70 7.63 -18.59
C ALA A 227 -10.92 6.99 -19.28
N GLY A 228 -12.09 7.64 -19.22
CA GLY A 228 -13.35 7.20 -19.82
C GLY A 228 -13.37 7.20 -21.34
#